data_AF-A0A1J5QRD7-F1
#
_entry.id   AF-A0A1J5QRD7-F1
#
_cell.length_a   1.000
_cell.length_b   1.000
_cell.length_c   1.000
_cell.angle_alpha   90.00
_cell.angle_beta   90.00
_cell.angle_gamma   90.00
#
_symmetry.space_group_name_H-M   'P 1'
#
loop_
_entity.id
_entity.type
_entity.pdbx_description
1 polymer ?
#
loop_
_entity_poly.entity_id
_entity_poly.type
_entity_poly.pdbx_seq_one_letter_code
_entity_poly.pdbx_strand_id
1 'polypeptide(L)' 'MREVRYPTPGEIVAGPRAITVDSGLRLSKFFGLNDGFWIGLQADHDAAQVRDRIAADLDKIRPWAEHAQVG' A
#
# COMPACT_ATOMS: atom_id res chain seq x y z
N MET A 1 3.30 -35.30 -5.30
CA MET A 1 2.66 -34.34 -4.37
C MET A 1 3.72 -33.36 -3.91
N ARG A 2 3.63 -32.08 -4.25
CA ARG A 2 4.53 -31.04 -3.69
C ARG A 2 3.84 -30.43 -2.49
N GLU A 3 4.51 -30.47 -1.33
CA GLU A 3 4.11 -29.77 -0.11
C GLU A 3 4.03 -28.27 -0.41
N VAL A 4 2.81 -27.72 -0.43
CA VAL A 4 2.60 -26.28 -0.45
C VAL A 4 2.70 -25.81 1.00
N ARG A 5 3.89 -25.35 1.40
CA ARG A 5 4.05 -24.66 2.67
C ARG A 5 3.32 -23.31 2.60
N TYR A 6 2.34 -23.13 3.49
CA TYR A 6 1.83 -21.81 3.80
C TYR A 6 2.81 -21.13 4.77
N PRO A 7 3.38 -19.98 4.41
CA PRO A 7 4.30 -19.27 5.30
C PRO A 7 3.55 -18.89 6.58
N THR A 8 4.24 -19.04 7.71
CA THR A 8 3.69 -18.69 9.01
C THR A 8 3.66 -17.16 9.15
N PRO A 9 2.71 -16.59 9.92
CA PRO A 9 2.62 -15.13 10.09
C PRO A 9 3.93 -14.47 10.56
N GLY A 10 4.78 -15.21 11.30
CA GLY A 10 6.07 -14.72 11.79
C GLY A 10 7.10 -14.45 10.70
N GLU A 11 7.06 -15.15 9.57
CA GLU A 11 7.97 -14.93 8.44
C GLU A 11 7.59 -13.69 7.61
N ILE A 12 6.39 -13.15 7.81
CA ILE A 12 5.90 -11.93 7.16
C ILE A 12 6.36 -10.68 7.93
N VAL A 13 6.66 -10.82 9.22
CA VAL A 13 7.05 -9.70 10.11
C VAL A 13 8.56 -9.40 10.07
N ALA A 14 9.38 -10.30 9.52
CA ALA A 14 10.84 -10.19 9.53
C ALA A 14 11.45 -10.16 8.12
N GLY A 15 11.31 -9.04 7.40
CA GLY A 15 12.08 -8.81 6.17
C GLY A 15 11.56 -7.66 5.32
N PRO A 16 12.33 -7.23 4.29
CA PRO A 16 12.04 -6.08 3.42
C PRO A 16 10.87 -6.31 2.45
N ARG A 17 9.90 -7.16 2.79
CA ARG A 17 8.76 -7.49 1.92
C ARG A 17 7.54 -6.67 2.36
N ALA A 18 6.97 -5.96 1.39
CA ALA A 18 5.71 -5.25 1.54
C ALA A 18 4.62 -6.16 2.12
N ILE A 19 3.76 -5.60 2.97
CA ILE A 19 2.61 -6.31 3.53
C ILE A 19 1.66 -6.67 2.38
N THR A 20 1.42 -7.97 2.17
CA THR A 20 0.44 -8.44 1.17
C THR A 20 -0.99 -8.33 1.71
N VAL A 21 -1.99 -8.30 0.82
CA VAL A 21 -3.43 -8.24 1.20
C VAL A 21 -3.81 -9.35 2.19
N ASP A 22 -3.41 -10.60 1.93
CA ASP A 22 -3.67 -11.74 2.84
C ASP A 22 -3.08 -11.53 4.25
N SER A 23 -1.88 -10.95 4.32
CA SER A 23 -1.22 -10.65 5.59
C SER A 23 -1.89 -9.51 6.35
N GLY A 24 -2.28 -8.45 5.62
CA GLY A 24 -3.00 -7.32 6.17
C GLY A 24 -4.33 -7.74 6.80
N LEU A 25 -5.10 -8.59 6.12
CA LEU A 25 -6.37 -9.12 6.64
C LEU A 25 -6.17 -9.97 7.90
N ARG A 26 -5.15 -10.84 7.92
CA ARG A 26 -4.83 -11.66 9.11
C ARG A 26 -4.42 -10.81 10.31
N LEU A 27 -3.60 -9.79 10.09
CA LEU A 27 -3.19 -8.85 11.15
C LEU A 27 -4.36 -7.99 11.64
N SER A 28 -5.22 -7.51 10.73
CA SER A 28 -6.43 -6.78 11.09
C SER A 28 -7.35 -7.62 11.96
N LYS A 29 -7.58 -8.89 11.59
CA LYS A 29 -8.38 -9.79 12.41
C LYS A 29 -7.75 -10.08 13.78
N PHE A 30 -6.43 -10.24 13.81
CA PHE A 30 -5.70 -10.51 15.05
C PHE A 30 -5.76 -9.33 16.04
N PHE A 31 -5.63 -8.09 15.55
CA PHE A 31 -5.63 -6.89 16.39
C PHE A 31 -7.01 -6.23 16.55
N GLY A 32 -8.06 -6.77 15.92
CA GLY A 32 -9.41 -6.18 15.92
C GLY A 32 -9.48 -4.85 15.17
N LEU A 33 -8.61 -4.65 14.18
CA LEU A 33 -8.56 -3.46 13.33
C LEU A 33 -9.42 -3.65 12.08
N ASN A 34 -9.64 -2.56 11.34
CA ASN A 34 -10.29 -2.60 10.03
C ASN A 34 -9.42 -3.35 9.01
N ASP A 35 -10.05 -4.14 8.15
CA ASP A 35 -9.43 -4.97 7.10
C ASP A 35 -8.48 -4.20 6.17
N GLY A 36 -8.77 -2.93 5.89
CA GLY A 36 -7.96 -2.04 5.07
C GLY A 36 -6.85 -1.31 5.80
N PHE A 37 -6.71 -1.45 7.13
CA PHE A 37 -5.74 -0.67 7.91
C PHE A 37 -4.30 -0.89 7.43
N TRP A 38 -3.85 -2.14 7.42
CA TRP A 38 -2.47 -2.49 7.02
C TRP A 38 -2.23 -2.33 5.53
N ILE A 39 -3.27 -2.52 4.72
CA ILE A 39 -3.22 -2.31 3.27
C ILE A 39 -3.05 -0.81 2.96
N GLY A 40 -3.80 0.05 3.65
CA GLY A 40 -3.69 1.50 3.54
C GLY A 40 -2.30 1.98 3.96
N LEU A 41 -1.76 1.45 5.05
CA LEU A 41 -0.40 1.81 5.50
C LEU A 41 0.68 1.48 4.45
N GLN A 42 0.59 0.31 3.81
CA GLN A 42 1.51 -0.04 2.72
C GLN A 42 1.32 0.90 1.52
N ALA A 43 0.08 1.22 1.15
CA ALA A 43 -0.22 2.14 0.07
C ALA A 43 0.31 3.55 0.35
N ASP A 44 0.21 4.05 1.58
CA ASP A 44 0.74 5.34 1.99
C ASP A 44 2.27 5.36 1.92
N HIS A 45 2.93 4.29 2.37
CA HIS A 45 4.38 4.15 2.27
C HIS A 45 4.86 4.15 0.81
N ASP A 46 4.20 3.34 -0.04
CA ASP A 46 4.53 3.25 -1.45
C ASP A 46 4.26 4.59 -2.17
N ALA A 47 3.16 5.26 -1.83
CA ALA A 47 2.82 6.57 -2.36
C ALA A 47 3.85 7.64 -1.97
N ALA A 48 4.36 7.63 -0.74
CA ALA A 48 5.42 8.54 -0.31
C ALA A 48 6.71 8.31 -1.11
N GLN A 49 7.14 7.04 -1.24
CA GLN A 49 8.32 6.66 -2.01
C GLN A 49 8.20 7.03 -3.50
N VAL A 50 7.02 6.82 -4.10
CA VAL A 50 6.77 7.16 -5.49
C VAL A 50 6.70 8.68 -5.67
N ARG A 51 5.98 9.39 -4.79
CA ARG A 51 5.84 10.85 -4.84
C ARG A 51 7.19 11.55 -4.90
N ASP A 52 8.16 11.12 -4.08
CA ASP A 52 9.51 11.69 -4.10
C ASP A 52 10.22 11.43 -5.44
N ARG A 53 10.00 10.26 -6.06
CA ARG A 53 10.62 9.90 -7.35
C ARG A 53 10.00 10.61 -8.54
N ILE A 54 8.69 10.88 -8.51
CA ILE A 54 7.95 11.48 -9.63
C ILE A 54 7.56 12.94 -9.40
N ALA A 55 8.10 13.60 -8.37
CA ALA A 55 7.73 14.96 -7.99
C ALA A 55 7.77 15.95 -9.17
N ALA A 56 8.84 15.92 -9.96
CA ALA A 56 9.00 16.79 -11.13
C ALA A 56 7.97 16.54 -12.24
N ASP A 57 7.43 15.32 -12.33
CA ASP A 57 6.36 15.00 -13.28
C ASP A 57 4.99 15.40 -12.73
N LEU A 58 4.78 15.26 -11.41
CA LEU A 58 3.57 15.73 -10.73
C LEU A 58 3.39 17.25 -10.88
N ASP A 59 4.46 18.05 -10.80
CA ASP A 59 4.41 19.52 -10.96
C ASP A 59 3.89 19.98 -12.34
N LYS A 60 4.01 19.13 -13.36
CA LYS A 60 3.53 19.39 -14.72
C LYS A 60 2.03 19.11 -14.87
N ILE A 61 1.43 18.37 -13.93
CA ILE A 61 0.02 17.99 -13.98
C ILE A 61 -0.82 19.17 -13.48
N ARG A 62 -1.74 19.67 -14.32
CA ARG A 62 -2.71 20.69 -13.94
C ARG A 62 -4.02 20.03 -13.44
N PRO A 63 -4.51 20.38 -12.25
CA PRO A 63 -5.79 19.92 -11.75
C PRO A 63 -6.95 20.22 -12.71
N TRP A 64 -7.83 19.24 -12.92
CA TRP A 64 -8.99 19.40 -13.80
C TRP A 64 -9.94 20.54 -13.38
N ALA A 65 -10.04 20.83 -12.08
CA ALA A 65 -10.85 21.94 -11.59
C ALA A 65 -10.43 23.31 -12.16
N GLU A 66 -9.14 23.49 -12.49
CA GLU A 66 -8.62 24.71 -13.11
C GLU A 66 -9.02 24.81 -14.60
N HIS A 67 -9.29 23.69 -15.27
CA HIS A 67 -9.82 23.69 -16.64
C HIS A 67 -11.27 24.18 -16.71
N ALA A 68 -12.04 24.07 -15.62
CA ALA A 68 -13.46 24.44 -15.60
C ALA A 68 -13.71 25.95 -15.40
N GLN A 69 -12.68 26.75 -15.10
CA GLN A 69 -12.79 28.20 -14.91
C GLN A 69 -12.38 29.02 -16.15
N VAL A 70 -11.91 28.35 -17.21
CA VAL A 70 -11.58 28.95 -18.51
C VAL A 70 -12.64 28.51 -19.51
N GLY A 71 -13.85 29.03 -19.38
CA GLY A 71 -14.99 28.74 -20.25
C GLY A 71 -16.12 29.73 -20.03
#